data_AF-A0A7L2GCT3-F1
#
_entry.id   AF-A0A7L2GCT3-F1
#
_cell.length_a   1.000
_cell.length_b   1.000
_cell.length_c   1.000
_cell.angle_alpha   90.00
_cell.angle_beta   90.00
_cell.angle_gamma   90.00
#
_symmetry.space_group_name_H-M   'P 1'
#
loop_
_entity.id
_entity.type
_entity.pdbx_description
1 polymer ?
#
loop_
_entity_poly.entity_id
_entity_poly.type
_entity_poly.pdbx_seq_one_letter_code
_entity_poly.pdbx_strand_id
1 'polypeptide(L)'
;MAGILAWFWNERFWLPHNVTWADLQSTEEAAFPQAEDLYLAFPLAFCIFMIRLLFERFIAKPCALGLKVQANGPQKAQPNAILEKVFTAITKHPDEKRLEGLSKQLDWDVRSIQRWFRQRRNQEKPSTLTKFCESMWRFTFYLYIFTYGVRFLKKTPWLWNTRQCWNGYPYQPLMPDLHYYYIVELSFYWSLMFSQFIDIKRKDFGIMFTHHIVTVTLITFSYVTNLTRVGTLTLCLHDAADVVLE
;
A
#
# COMPACT_ATOMS: atom_id res chain seq x y z
N MET A 1 23.81 -9.86 -15.80
CA MET A 1 22.93 -9.81 -14.61
C MET A 1 23.48 -10.60 -13.41
N ALA A 2 24.08 -11.78 -13.57
CA ALA A 2 24.63 -12.56 -12.45
C ALA A 2 25.67 -11.80 -11.58
N GLY A 3 26.53 -10.98 -12.19
CA GLY A 3 27.53 -10.20 -11.44
C GLY A 3 26.95 -9.10 -10.54
N ILE A 4 25.84 -8.46 -10.93
CA ILE A 4 25.20 -7.41 -10.12
C ILE A 4 24.48 -8.04 -8.92
N LEU A 5 23.79 -9.16 -9.13
CA LEU A 5 23.14 -9.89 -8.04
C LEU A 5 24.16 -10.46 -7.05
N ALA A 6 25.26 -11.04 -7.52
CA ALA A 6 26.33 -11.55 -6.67
C ALA A 6 27.07 -10.44 -5.90
N TRP A 7 27.26 -9.27 -6.53
CA TRP A 7 27.80 -8.10 -5.86
C TRP A 7 26.85 -7.55 -4.80
N PHE A 8 25.55 -7.44 -5.12
CA PHE A 8 24.54 -6.91 -4.22
C PHE A 8 24.33 -7.82 -3.01
N TRP A 9 24.26 -9.14 -3.19
CA TRP A 9 24.11 -10.12 -2.12
C TRP A 9 25.44 -10.55 -1.48
N ASN A 10 26.49 -9.75 -1.64
CA ASN A 10 27.77 -10.01 -1.00
C ASN A 10 27.61 -9.97 0.52
N GLU A 11 28.02 -11.05 1.18
CA GLU A 11 27.91 -11.25 2.63
C GLU A 11 28.53 -10.10 3.43
N ARG A 12 29.63 -9.51 2.95
CA ARG A 12 30.33 -8.42 3.63
C ARG A 12 29.51 -7.14 3.76
N PHE A 13 28.50 -6.96 2.90
CA PHE A 13 27.66 -5.78 2.94
C PHE A 13 26.49 -5.94 3.92
N TRP A 14 25.91 -7.14 4.01
CA TRP A 14 24.68 -7.38 4.77
C TRP A 14 24.90 -8.07 6.11
N LEU A 15 25.96 -8.86 6.25
CA LEU A 15 26.24 -9.69 7.41
C LEU A 15 27.46 -9.17 8.18
N PRO A 16 27.54 -9.43 9.49
CA PRO A 16 28.74 -9.14 10.27
C PRO A 16 29.97 -9.92 9.78
N HIS A 17 31.14 -9.49 10.23
CA HIS A 17 32.39 -10.17 9.94
C HIS A 17 32.33 -11.64 10.40
N ASN A 18 32.80 -12.55 9.53
CA ASN A 18 32.81 -14.00 9.76
C ASN A 18 31.43 -14.67 9.82
N VAL A 19 30.41 -14.08 9.21
CA VAL A 19 29.09 -14.71 9.02
C VAL A 19 28.79 -14.83 7.53
N THR A 20 28.26 -15.98 7.13
CA THR A 20 27.85 -16.32 5.77
C THR A 20 26.35 -16.57 5.70
N TRP A 21 25.78 -16.59 4.49
CA TRP A 21 24.37 -16.95 4.32
C TRP A 21 24.08 -18.40 4.74
N ALA A 22 25.08 -19.28 4.68
CA ALA A 22 24.96 -20.67 5.11
C ALA A 22 24.70 -20.79 6.62
N ASP A 23 25.25 -19.87 7.41
CA ASP A 23 25.10 -19.86 8.86
C ASP A 23 23.68 -19.47 9.31
N LEU A 24 22.88 -18.90 8.39
CA LEU A 24 21.49 -18.48 8.60
C LEU A 24 20.47 -19.43 7.95
N GLN A 25 20.89 -20.63 7.57
CA GLN A 25 19.96 -21.68 7.13
C GLN A 25 19.29 -22.32 8.35
N SER A 26 17.98 -22.57 8.23
CA SER A 26 17.23 -23.28 9.27
C SER A 26 17.77 -24.69 9.50
N THR A 27 18.02 -25.03 10.75
CA THR A 27 18.44 -26.37 11.21
C THR A 27 17.33 -27.05 11.99
N GLU A 28 17.51 -28.32 12.38
CA GLU A 28 16.55 -29.02 13.25
C GLU A 28 16.38 -28.36 14.63
N GLU A 29 17.37 -27.61 15.08
CA GLU A 29 17.39 -26.96 16.41
C GLU A 29 16.85 -25.53 16.39
N ALA A 30 17.05 -24.80 15.28
CA ALA A 30 16.64 -23.41 15.16
C ALA A 30 16.22 -23.05 13.73
N ALA A 31 15.03 -22.46 13.59
CA ALA A 31 14.58 -21.87 12.34
C ALA A 31 15.08 -20.42 12.23
N PHE A 32 15.50 -20.03 11.03
CA PHE A 32 15.89 -18.65 10.69
C PHE A 32 15.03 -18.13 9.52
N PRO A 33 14.86 -16.80 9.39
CA PRO A 33 14.16 -16.21 8.25
C PRO A 33 14.73 -16.68 6.91
N GLN A 34 13.91 -17.27 6.05
CA GLN A 34 14.31 -17.67 4.69
C GLN A 34 13.65 -16.77 3.65
N ALA A 35 14.35 -16.49 2.55
CA ALA A 35 13.76 -15.72 1.46
C ALA A 35 12.51 -16.40 0.86
N GLU A 36 12.45 -17.73 0.92
CA GLU A 36 11.34 -18.55 0.45
C GLU A 36 10.04 -18.29 1.22
N ASP A 37 10.14 -17.96 2.51
CA ASP A 37 9.00 -17.61 3.37
C ASP A 37 8.20 -16.46 2.77
N LEU A 38 8.88 -15.51 2.15
CA LEU A 38 8.27 -14.30 1.61
C LEU A 38 7.40 -14.59 0.38
N TYR A 39 7.55 -15.75 -0.27
CA TYR A 39 6.64 -16.16 -1.33
C TYR A 39 5.22 -16.41 -0.83
N LEU A 40 5.04 -16.71 0.47
CA LEU A 40 3.71 -16.79 1.09
C LEU A 40 2.97 -15.46 1.05
N ALA A 41 3.70 -14.34 0.92
CA ALA A 41 3.08 -13.03 0.91
C ALA A 41 2.22 -12.77 -0.33
N PHE A 42 2.53 -13.37 -1.48
CA PHE A 42 1.77 -13.16 -2.72
C PHE A 42 0.37 -13.80 -2.70
N PRO A 43 0.19 -15.10 -2.39
CA PRO A 43 -1.14 -15.68 -2.28
C PRO A 43 -1.92 -15.03 -1.13
N LEU A 44 -1.27 -14.70 -0.01
CA LEU A 44 -1.93 -14.02 1.10
C LEU A 44 -2.35 -12.59 0.73
N ALA A 45 -1.54 -11.84 -0.04
CA ALA A 45 -1.92 -10.54 -0.58
C ALA A 45 -3.17 -10.62 -1.46
N PHE A 46 -3.27 -11.65 -2.30
CA PHE A 46 -4.48 -11.90 -3.09
C PHE A 46 -5.69 -12.19 -2.19
N CYS A 47 -5.54 -13.03 -1.17
CA CYS A 47 -6.60 -13.30 -0.19
C CYS A 47 -7.03 -12.03 0.54
N ILE A 48 -6.09 -11.22 1.03
CA ILE A 48 -6.36 -9.92 1.67
C ILE A 48 -7.11 -9.00 0.71
N PHE A 49 -6.72 -8.95 -0.56
CA PHE A 49 -7.43 -8.16 -1.57
C PHE A 49 -8.86 -8.68 -1.80
N MET A 50 -9.09 -9.99 -1.83
CA MET A 50 -10.46 -10.54 -1.90
C MET A 50 -11.29 -10.17 -0.66
N ILE A 51 -10.69 -10.26 0.53
CA ILE A 51 -11.33 -9.86 1.80
C ILE A 51 -11.68 -8.37 1.75
N ARG A 52 -10.80 -7.50 1.24
CA ARG A 52 -11.06 -6.07 1.03
C ARG A 52 -12.34 -5.86 0.22
N LEU A 53 -12.47 -6.53 -0.92
CA LEU A 53 -13.64 -6.38 -1.79
C LEU A 53 -14.95 -6.78 -1.08
N LEU A 54 -14.90 -7.84 -0.28
CA LEU A 54 -16.04 -8.28 0.54
C LEU A 54 -16.33 -7.27 1.67
N PHE A 55 -15.30 -6.81 2.36
CA PHE A 55 -15.41 -5.85 3.46
C PHE A 55 -16.02 -4.52 2.98
N GLU A 56 -15.51 -3.96 1.89
CA GLU A 56 -16.02 -2.71 1.33
C GLU A 56 -17.50 -2.84 0.93
N ARG A 57 -17.87 -3.98 0.35
CA ARG A 57 -19.25 -4.25 -0.11
C ARG A 57 -20.23 -4.48 1.04
N PHE A 58 -19.86 -5.31 2.02
CA PHE A 58 -20.78 -5.82 3.03
C PHE A 58 -20.70 -5.11 4.37
N ILE A 59 -19.60 -4.41 4.67
CA ILE A 59 -19.38 -3.74 5.95
C ILE A 59 -19.26 -2.23 5.72
N ALA A 60 -18.26 -1.78 4.97
CA ALA A 60 -17.93 -0.37 4.89
C ALA A 60 -19.04 0.46 4.21
N LYS A 61 -19.59 -0.02 3.10
CA LYS A 61 -20.66 0.69 2.39
C LYS A 61 -21.95 0.81 3.22
N PRO A 62 -22.48 -0.25 3.86
CA PRO A 62 -23.60 -0.10 4.80
C PRO A 62 -23.30 0.87 5.96
N CYS A 63 -22.10 0.80 6.55
CA CYS A 63 -21.70 1.74 7.61
C CYS A 63 -21.70 3.20 7.11
N ALA A 64 -21.15 3.45 5.93
CA ALA A 64 -21.13 4.79 5.32
C ALA A 64 -22.53 5.35 5.09
N LEU A 65 -23.45 4.51 4.60
CA LEU A 65 -24.85 4.90 4.38
C LEU A 65 -25.58 5.17 5.71
N GLY A 66 -25.32 4.35 6.74
CA GLY A 66 -25.85 4.56 8.09
C GLY A 66 -25.36 5.87 8.71
N LEU A 67 -24.11 6.25 8.46
CA LEU A 67 -23.52 7.54 8.85
C LEU A 67 -23.94 8.71 7.94
N LYS A 68 -24.85 8.48 6.99
CA LYS A 68 -25.33 9.47 6.02
C LYS A 68 -24.20 10.13 5.21
N VAL A 69 -23.11 9.39 4.96
CA VAL A 69 -22.05 9.82 4.05
C VAL A 69 -22.67 9.99 2.67
N GLN A 70 -22.49 11.16 2.07
CA GLN A 70 -23.12 11.48 0.80
C GLN A 70 -22.64 10.49 -0.28
N ALA A 71 -23.57 9.64 -0.73
CA ALA A 71 -23.36 8.72 -1.85
C ALA A 71 -23.39 9.46 -3.21
N ASN A 72 -23.79 10.73 -3.21
CA ASN A 72 -23.84 11.55 -4.40
C ASN A 72 -22.41 11.82 -4.88
N GLY A 73 -22.00 11.07 -5.91
CA GLY A 73 -20.77 11.35 -6.63
C GLY A 73 -20.80 12.74 -7.28
N PRO A 74 -19.69 13.15 -7.91
CA PRO A 74 -19.61 14.39 -8.67
C PRO A 74 -20.77 14.48 -9.68
N GLN A 75 -21.37 15.66 -9.83
CA GLN A 75 -22.43 15.89 -10.81
C GLN A 75 -21.96 15.41 -12.19
N LYS A 76 -22.77 14.56 -12.84
CA LYS A 76 -22.41 14.02 -14.14
C LYS A 76 -22.49 15.11 -15.22
N ALA A 77 -21.45 15.19 -16.06
CA ALA A 77 -21.48 16.05 -17.22
C ALA A 77 -22.54 15.54 -18.22
N GLN A 78 -23.19 16.45 -18.93
CA GLN A 78 -24.18 16.09 -19.96
C GLN A 78 -23.51 15.22 -21.04
N PRO A 79 -24.15 14.15 -21.54
CA PRO A 79 -23.57 13.34 -22.61
C PRO A 79 -23.32 14.18 -23.87
N ASN A 80 -22.07 14.27 -24.32
CA ASN A 80 -21.68 14.91 -25.57
C ASN A 80 -20.45 14.20 -26.16
N ALA A 81 -20.64 13.50 -27.29
CA ALA A 81 -19.60 12.68 -27.90
C ALA A 81 -18.40 13.48 -28.41
N ILE A 82 -18.62 14.72 -28.89
CA ILE A 82 -17.56 15.59 -29.39
C ILE A 82 -16.68 16.05 -28.22
N LEU A 83 -17.29 16.55 -27.14
CA LEU A 83 -16.56 16.97 -25.95
C LEU A 83 -15.84 15.81 -25.27
N GLU A 84 -16.46 14.63 -25.21
CA GLU A 84 -15.83 13.42 -24.66
C GLU A 84 -14.63 12.97 -25.50
N LYS A 85 -14.73 13.02 -26.84
CA LYS A 85 -13.61 12.71 -27.74
C LYS A 85 -12.45 13.69 -27.52
N VAL A 86 -12.73 14.98 -27.38
CA VAL A 86 -11.68 15.98 -27.07
C VAL A 86 -11.06 15.72 -25.71
N PHE A 87 -11.88 15.44 -24.70
CA PHE A 87 -11.44 15.21 -23.33
C PHE A 87 -10.50 14.01 -23.21
N THR A 88 -10.85 12.91 -23.88
CA THR A 88 -10.13 11.63 -23.79
C THR A 88 -8.93 11.55 -24.73
N ALA A 89 -9.04 12.09 -25.95
CA ALA A 89 -8.02 11.91 -26.98
C ALA A 89 -7.10 13.12 -27.20
N ILE A 90 -7.50 14.33 -26.78
CA ILE A 90 -6.74 15.56 -27.09
C ILE A 90 -6.27 16.27 -25.82
N THR A 91 -7.18 16.75 -24.97
CA THR A 91 -6.80 17.46 -23.75
C THR A 91 -7.94 17.50 -22.73
N LYS A 92 -7.58 17.34 -21.44
CA LYS A 92 -8.48 17.57 -20.30
C LYS A 92 -8.65 19.06 -19.96
N HIS A 93 -7.74 19.91 -20.47
CA HIS A 93 -7.66 21.34 -20.21
C HIS A 93 -7.52 22.10 -21.53
N PRO A 94 -8.62 22.27 -22.29
CA PRO A 94 -8.61 23.01 -23.54
C PRO A 94 -8.28 24.49 -23.30
N ASP A 95 -7.47 25.05 -24.20
CA ASP A 95 -7.14 26.47 -24.29
C ASP A 95 -8.29 27.27 -24.92
N GLU A 96 -8.20 28.59 -24.84
CA GLU A 96 -9.27 29.51 -25.26
C GLU A 96 -9.66 29.33 -26.73
N LYS A 97 -8.68 29.22 -27.63
CA LYS A 97 -8.91 28.99 -29.07
C LYS A 97 -9.70 27.72 -29.34
N ARG A 98 -9.43 26.65 -28.59
CA ARG A 98 -10.14 25.38 -28.73
C ARG A 98 -11.56 25.46 -28.19
N LEU A 99 -11.76 26.18 -27.09
CA LEU A 99 -13.09 26.42 -26.54
C LEU A 99 -13.97 27.20 -27.52
N GLU A 100 -13.42 28.22 -28.20
CA GLU A 100 -14.14 28.96 -29.25
C GLU A 100 -14.49 28.08 -30.46
N GLY A 101 -13.56 27.23 -30.90
CA GLY A 101 -13.81 26.27 -31.99
C GLY A 101 -14.94 25.29 -31.64
N LEU A 102 -14.93 24.77 -30.42
CA LEU A 102 -15.99 23.87 -29.92
C LEU A 102 -17.33 24.59 -29.75
N SER A 103 -17.31 25.86 -29.32
CA SER A 103 -18.49 26.71 -29.22
C SER A 103 -19.18 26.86 -30.58
N LYS A 104 -18.41 27.15 -31.64
CA LYS A 104 -18.94 27.22 -33.02
C LYS A 104 -19.46 25.88 -33.53
N GLN A 105 -18.79 24.77 -33.20
CA GLN A 105 -19.17 23.44 -33.68
C GLN A 105 -20.45 22.91 -33.01
N LEU A 106 -20.61 23.18 -31.71
CA LEU A 106 -21.70 22.64 -30.89
C LEU A 106 -22.88 23.61 -30.72
N ASP A 107 -22.73 24.85 -31.16
CA ASP A 107 -23.64 25.96 -30.86
C ASP A 107 -23.88 26.13 -29.35
N TRP A 108 -22.81 25.99 -28.58
CA TRP A 108 -22.82 26.13 -27.12
C TRP A 108 -22.06 27.38 -26.72
N ASP A 109 -22.48 28.03 -25.64
CA ASP A 109 -21.68 29.10 -25.06
C ASP A 109 -20.37 28.53 -24.46
N VAL A 110 -19.29 29.32 -24.58
CA VAL A 110 -17.95 28.94 -24.09
C VAL A 110 -17.98 28.56 -22.60
N ARG A 111 -18.81 29.23 -21.78
CA ARG A 111 -18.90 28.96 -20.33
C ARG A 111 -19.54 27.60 -20.05
N SER A 112 -20.53 27.17 -20.83
CA SER A 112 -21.15 25.85 -20.74
C SER A 112 -20.17 24.76 -21.10
N ILE A 113 -19.34 24.98 -22.12
CA ILE A 113 -18.25 24.05 -22.48
C ILE A 113 -17.21 23.99 -21.36
N GLN A 114 -16.76 25.13 -20.83
CA GLN A 114 -15.85 25.16 -19.67
C GLN A 114 -16.43 24.44 -18.46
N ARG A 115 -17.72 24.65 -18.17
CA ARG A 115 -18.46 23.98 -17.09
C ARG A 115 -18.52 22.48 -17.33
N TRP A 116 -18.77 22.04 -18.56
CA TRP A 116 -18.78 20.64 -18.95
C TRP A 116 -17.41 20.00 -18.69
N PHE A 117 -16.31 20.60 -19.15
CA PHE A 117 -14.96 20.10 -18.90
C PHE A 117 -14.63 20.04 -17.40
N ARG A 118 -15.08 21.04 -16.63
CA ARG A 118 -14.93 21.05 -15.17
C ARG A 118 -15.70 19.91 -14.50
N GLN A 119 -16.96 19.70 -14.88
CA GLN A 119 -17.78 18.59 -14.37
C GLN A 119 -17.18 17.24 -14.76
N ARG A 120 -16.75 17.07 -16.01
CA ARG A 120 -16.14 15.84 -16.52
C ARG A 120 -14.83 15.48 -15.82
N ARG A 121 -13.96 16.47 -15.54
CA ARG A 121 -12.77 16.29 -14.69
C ARG A 121 -13.13 15.91 -13.26
N ASN A 122 -14.20 16.50 -12.71
CA ASN A 122 -14.64 16.17 -11.37
C ASN A 122 -15.22 14.75 -11.29
N GLN A 123 -15.86 14.24 -12.35
CA GLN A 123 -16.35 12.85 -12.41
C GLN A 123 -15.24 11.79 -12.32
N GLU A 124 -14.00 12.12 -12.70
CA GLU A 124 -12.86 11.19 -12.54
C GLU A 124 -12.37 11.10 -11.09
N LYS A 125 -12.83 11.98 -10.20
CA LYS A 125 -12.42 11.96 -8.79
C LYS A 125 -13.20 10.89 -8.03
N PRO A 126 -12.55 10.17 -7.10
CA PRO A 126 -13.26 9.21 -6.24
C PRO A 126 -14.32 9.93 -5.41
N SER A 127 -15.49 9.31 -5.29
CA SER A 127 -16.59 9.82 -4.46
C SER A 127 -16.21 9.78 -2.98
N THR A 128 -16.85 10.60 -2.15
CA THR A 128 -16.64 10.56 -0.69
C THR A 128 -16.96 9.19 -0.12
N LEU A 129 -18.00 8.53 -0.65
CA LEU A 129 -18.35 7.15 -0.28
C LEU A 129 -17.22 6.17 -0.58
N THR A 130 -16.62 6.24 -1.79
CA THR A 130 -15.50 5.40 -2.19
C THR A 130 -14.31 5.60 -1.25
N LYS A 131 -13.94 6.86 -0.98
CA LYS A 131 -12.84 7.19 -0.06
C LYS A 131 -13.11 6.67 1.35
N PHE A 132 -14.33 6.82 1.85
CA PHE A 132 -14.70 6.32 3.17
C PHE A 132 -14.55 4.79 3.24
N CYS A 133 -14.99 4.06 2.21
CA CYS A 133 -14.86 2.60 2.18
C CYS A 133 -13.39 2.17 2.15
N GLU A 134 -12.58 2.82 1.31
CA GLU A 134 -11.13 2.57 1.21
C GLU A 134 -10.43 2.84 2.55
N SER A 135 -10.69 3.99 3.18
CA SER A 135 -10.06 4.36 4.46
C SER A 135 -10.55 3.48 5.61
N MET A 136 -11.83 3.12 5.65
CA MET A 136 -12.34 2.21 6.69
C MET A 136 -11.70 0.82 6.61
N TRP A 137 -11.46 0.30 5.40
CA TRP A 137 -10.73 -0.96 5.21
C TRP A 137 -9.31 -0.86 5.77
N ARG A 138 -8.56 0.17 5.36
CA ARG A 138 -7.17 0.38 5.80
C ARG A 138 -7.08 0.60 7.29
N PHE A 139 -7.91 1.48 7.84
CA PHE A 139 -8.02 1.69 9.28
C PHE A 139 -8.28 0.39 10.04
N THR A 140 -9.20 -0.46 9.56
CA THR A 140 -9.52 -1.74 10.22
C THR A 140 -8.31 -2.68 10.19
N PHE A 141 -7.61 -2.77 9.06
CA PHE A 141 -6.42 -3.59 8.94
C PHE A 141 -5.28 -3.08 9.84
N TYR A 142 -4.95 -1.78 9.73
CA TYR A 142 -3.90 -1.16 10.54
C TYR A 142 -4.19 -1.26 12.04
N LEU A 143 -5.44 -1.07 12.46
CA LEU A 143 -5.83 -1.26 13.85
C LEU A 143 -5.63 -2.71 14.30
N TYR A 144 -6.02 -3.68 13.47
CA TYR A 144 -5.82 -5.10 13.77
C TYR A 144 -4.33 -5.42 13.94
N ILE A 145 -3.51 -5.09 12.95
CA ILE A 145 -2.11 -5.48 12.91
C ILE A 145 -1.27 -4.71 13.94
N PHE A 146 -1.56 -3.42 14.17
CA PHE A 146 -0.97 -2.66 15.27
C PHE A 146 -1.28 -3.28 16.63
N THR A 147 -2.54 -3.66 16.88
CA THR A 147 -2.89 -4.30 18.17
C THR A 147 -2.25 -5.68 18.32
N TYR A 148 -2.02 -6.40 17.23
CA TYR A 148 -1.23 -7.63 17.23
C TYR A 148 0.24 -7.34 17.57
N GLY A 149 0.86 -6.38 16.87
CA GLY A 149 2.24 -5.94 17.06
C GLY A 149 2.53 -5.51 18.49
N VAL A 150 1.66 -4.68 19.09
CA VAL A 150 1.79 -4.26 20.50
C VAL A 150 1.69 -5.46 21.45
N ARG A 151 0.75 -6.39 21.22
CA ARG A 151 0.60 -7.59 22.08
C ARG A 151 1.82 -8.52 21.98
N PHE A 152 2.35 -8.69 20.78
CA PHE A 152 3.58 -9.45 20.53
C PHE A 152 4.77 -8.77 21.23
N LEU A 153 5.05 -7.50 20.89
CA LEU A 153 6.21 -6.77 21.37
C LEU A 153 6.24 -6.63 22.90
N LYS A 154 5.09 -6.50 23.56
CA LYS A 154 5.02 -6.46 25.04
C LYS A 154 5.65 -7.67 25.71
N LYS A 155 5.61 -8.84 25.07
CA LYS A 155 6.23 -10.09 25.56
C LYS A 155 7.72 -10.19 25.27
N THR A 156 8.25 -9.31 24.41
CA THR A 156 9.63 -9.37 23.93
C THR A 156 10.54 -8.42 24.72
N PRO A 157 11.79 -8.81 24.98
CA PRO A 157 12.72 -7.96 25.75
C PRO A 157 13.20 -6.73 24.96
N TRP A 158 13.19 -6.76 23.62
CA TRP A 158 13.69 -5.67 22.79
C TRP A 158 12.77 -4.48 22.64
N LEU A 159 11.48 -4.62 23.00
CA LEU A 159 10.59 -3.46 23.16
C LEU A 159 11.07 -2.53 24.27
N TRP A 160 11.53 -3.11 25.39
CA TRP A 160 11.89 -2.36 26.60
C TRP A 160 13.37 -1.96 26.61
N ASN A 161 14.22 -2.73 25.96
CA ASN A 161 15.64 -2.43 25.82
C ASN A 161 16.11 -2.73 24.39
N THR A 162 16.27 -1.68 23.58
CA THR A 162 16.65 -1.79 22.17
C THR A 162 18.01 -2.45 21.95
N ARG A 163 18.91 -2.49 22.96
CA ARG A 163 20.17 -3.26 22.86
C ARG A 163 19.93 -4.75 22.63
N GLN A 164 18.78 -5.28 23.07
CA GLN A 164 18.40 -6.68 22.84
C GLN A 164 18.10 -6.97 21.37
N CYS A 165 17.89 -5.96 20.51
CA CYS A 165 17.83 -6.17 19.06
C CYS A 165 19.16 -6.69 18.50
N TRP A 166 20.28 -6.33 19.12
CA TRP A 166 21.63 -6.67 18.65
C TRP A 166 22.21 -7.88 19.38
N ASN A 167 21.62 -8.26 20.51
CA ASN A 167 22.09 -9.40 21.29
C ASN A 167 21.89 -10.71 20.50
N GLY A 168 23.00 -11.40 20.22
CA GLY A 168 23.03 -12.60 19.41
C GLY A 168 22.76 -12.37 17.92
N TYR A 169 22.74 -11.12 17.42
CA TYR A 169 22.62 -10.88 15.98
C TYR A 169 23.88 -11.38 15.24
N PRO A 170 23.75 -12.10 14.10
CA PRO A 170 22.52 -12.41 13.35
C PRO A 170 21.90 -13.77 13.69
N TYR A 171 22.41 -14.48 14.70
CA TYR A 171 21.93 -15.78 15.17
C TYR A 171 20.70 -15.66 16.08
N GLN A 172 19.64 -15.03 15.58
CA GLN A 172 18.38 -14.87 16.29
C GLN A 172 17.31 -15.82 15.70
N PRO A 173 16.86 -16.85 16.45
CA PRO A 173 15.86 -17.77 15.94
C PRO A 173 14.54 -17.06 15.62
N LEU A 174 13.92 -17.48 14.50
CA LEU A 174 12.64 -17.00 14.05
C LEU A 174 11.52 -17.55 14.94
N MET A 175 10.78 -16.64 15.58
CA MET A 175 9.60 -17.00 16.35
C MET A 175 8.37 -17.09 15.44
N PRO A 176 7.46 -18.07 15.62
CA PRO A 176 6.25 -18.18 14.80
C PRO A 176 5.38 -16.92 14.82
N ASP A 177 5.20 -16.28 15.98
CA ASP A 177 4.44 -15.04 16.12
C ASP A 177 5.09 -13.87 15.34
N LEU A 178 6.42 -13.84 15.27
CA LEU A 178 7.19 -12.85 14.52
C LEU A 178 7.06 -13.09 13.02
N HIS A 179 7.16 -14.35 12.60
CA HIS A 179 6.97 -14.75 11.22
C HIS A 179 5.57 -14.36 10.73
N TYR A 180 4.54 -14.69 11.49
CA TYR A 180 3.17 -14.27 11.20
C TYR A 180 3.06 -12.76 11.03
N TYR A 181 3.65 -11.97 11.96
CA TYR A 181 3.61 -10.52 11.89
C TYR A 181 4.18 -10.00 10.56
N TYR A 182 5.38 -10.48 10.22
CA TYR A 182 6.10 -10.07 9.01
C TYR A 182 5.37 -10.45 7.72
N ILE A 183 4.89 -11.70 7.64
CA ILE A 183 4.23 -12.20 6.43
C ILE A 183 2.89 -11.48 6.22
N VAL A 184 2.11 -11.24 7.28
CA VAL A 184 0.84 -10.50 7.17
C VAL A 184 1.06 -9.05 6.75
N GLU A 185 2.01 -8.35 7.36
CA GLU A 185 2.39 -6.98 6.99
C GLU A 185 2.84 -6.89 5.53
N LEU A 186 3.80 -7.72 5.14
CA LEU A 186 4.30 -7.77 3.77
C LEU A 186 3.19 -8.06 2.75
N SER A 187 2.28 -8.99 3.08
CA SER A 187 1.13 -9.33 2.23
C SER A 187 0.18 -8.16 2.06
N PHE A 188 -0.06 -7.39 3.12
CA PHE A 188 -0.92 -6.23 3.04
C PHE A 188 -0.32 -5.14 2.15
N TYR A 189 0.97 -4.82 2.33
CA TYR A 189 1.65 -3.86 1.44
C TYR A 189 1.70 -4.34 -0.01
N TRP A 190 1.85 -5.64 -0.28
CA TRP A 190 1.68 -6.19 -1.63
C TRP A 190 0.26 -6.04 -2.15
N SER A 191 -0.76 -6.27 -1.31
CA SER A 191 -2.15 -6.10 -1.70
C SER A 191 -2.44 -4.65 -2.12
N LEU A 192 -1.91 -3.67 -1.38
CA LEU A 192 -2.00 -2.24 -1.70
C LEU A 192 -1.17 -1.88 -2.95
N MET A 193 0.01 -2.51 -3.09
CA MET A 193 0.89 -2.34 -4.25
C MET A 193 0.14 -2.65 -5.56
N PHE A 194 -0.63 -3.73 -5.58
CA PHE A 194 -1.39 -4.12 -6.77
C PHE A 194 -2.72 -3.36 -6.88
N SER A 195 -3.41 -3.13 -5.76
CA SER A 195 -4.73 -2.50 -5.81
C SER A 195 -4.68 -1.07 -6.35
N GLN A 196 -3.61 -0.31 -6.11
CA GLN A 196 -3.48 1.07 -6.61
C GLN A 196 -3.51 1.19 -8.14
N PHE A 197 -3.27 0.10 -8.89
CA PHE A 197 -3.42 0.08 -10.34
C PHE A 197 -4.87 -0.10 -10.81
N ILE A 198 -5.71 -0.67 -9.93
CA ILE A 198 -7.14 -0.90 -10.14
C ILE A 198 -7.95 0.27 -9.58
N ASP A 199 -7.53 0.79 -8.42
CA ASP A 199 -8.13 1.93 -7.75
C ASP A 199 -8.01 3.21 -8.60
N ILE A 200 -8.85 4.21 -8.31
CA ILE A 200 -8.85 5.48 -9.04
C ILE A 200 -7.51 6.20 -8.81
N LYS A 201 -6.72 6.36 -9.87
CA LYS A 201 -5.42 7.05 -9.80
C LYS A 201 -5.58 8.48 -9.29
N ARG A 202 -5.02 8.72 -8.11
CA ARG A 202 -4.97 10.03 -7.46
C ARG A 202 -3.72 10.81 -7.92
N LYS A 203 -3.65 12.10 -7.61
CA LYS A 203 -2.53 12.98 -8.04
C LYS A 203 -1.18 12.57 -7.44
N ASP A 204 -1.22 11.94 -6.28
CA ASP A 204 -0.12 11.42 -5.48
C ASP A 204 0.27 9.98 -5.83
N PHE A 205 -0.30 9.40 -6.90
CA PHE A 205 -0.05 8.02 -7.33
C PHE A 205 1.45 7.66 -7.37
N GLY A 206 2.29 8.49 -7.99
CA GLY A 206 3.72 8.19 -8.13
C GLY A 206 4.47 8.17 -6.78
N ILE A 207 4.08 9.05 -5.85
CA ILE A 207 4.68 9.12 -4.52
C ILE A 207 4.27 7.90 -3.71
N MET A 208 2.96 7.56 -3.70
CA MET A 208 2.46 6.38 -2.99
C MET A 208 3.03 5.09 -3.57
N PHE A 209 3.11 4.96 -4.89
CA PHE A 209 3.73 3.80 -5.54
C PHE A 209 5.19 3.62 -5.11
N THR A 210 5.97 4.71 -5.14
CA THR A 210 7.37 4.69 -4.69
C THR A 210 7.47 4.35 -3.21
N HIS A 211 6.59 4.90 -2.37
CA HIS A 211 6.53 4.56 -0.94
C HIS A 211 6.31 3.05 -0.74
N HIS A 212 5.35 2.45 -1.42
CA HIS A 212 5.10 1.00 -1.30
C HIS A 212 6.31 0.17 -1.75
N ILE A 213 7.03 0.60 -2.79
CA ILE A 213 8.27 -0.08 -3.22
C ILE A 213 9.29 -0.04 -2.10
N VAL A 214 9.52 1.13 -1.52
CA VAL A 214 10.47 1.30 -0.41
C VAL A 214 10.06 0.46 0.78
N THR A 215 8.79 0.49 1.19
CA THR A 215 8.29 -0.27 2.35
C THR A 215 8.41 -1.78 2.14
N VAL A 216 7.95 -2.32 1.01
CA VAL A 216 8.10 -3.76 0.67
C VAL A 216 9.58 -4.17 0.65
N THR A 217 10.45 -3.30 0.12
CA THR A 217 11.89 -3.53 0.05
C THR A 217 12.52 -3.56 1.45
N LEU A 218 12.17 -2.60 2.33
CA LEU A 218 12.67 -2.54 3.70
C LEU A 218 12.22 -3.74 4.54
N ILE A 219 10.94 -4.14 4.43
CA ILE A 219 10.41 -5.32 5.13
C ILE A 219 11.15 -6.56 4.66
N THR A 220 11.25 -6.77 3.33
CA THR A 220 11.94 -7.91 2.73
C THR A 220 13.40 -8.00 3.18
N PHE A 221 14.15 -6.90 3.09
CA PHE A 221 15.56 -6.92 3.50
C PHE A 221 15.72 -7.14 4.99
N SER A 222 14.93 -6.47 5.83
CA SER A 222 15.02 -6.67 7.29
C SER A 222 14.70 -8.11 7.70
N TYR A 223 13.85 -8.81 6.95
CA TYR A 223 13.56 -10.21 7.17
C TYR A 223 14.73 -11.10 6.74
N VAL A 224 15.20 -10.98 5.49
CA VAL A 224 16.26 -11.85 4.93
C VAL A 224 17.60 -11.68 5.63
N THR A 225 17.93 -10.48 6.11
CA THR A 225 19.17 -10.25 6.89
C THR A 225 19.02 -10.55 8.38
N ASN A 226 17.88 -11.10 8.79
CA ASN A 226 17.53 -11.38 10.18
C ASN A 226 17.61 -10.16 11.13
N LEU A 227 17.31 -8.95 10.61
CA LEU A 227 17.09 -7.73 11.40
C LEU A 227 15.67 -7.68 12.00
N THR A 228 15.07 -8.84 12.22
CA THR A 228 13.65 -9.01 12.54
C THR A 228 13.23 -8.33 13.83
N ARG A 229 14.09 -8.32 14.86
CA ARG A 229 13.81 -7.60 16.12
C ARG A 229 13.70 -6.08 15.91
N VAL A 230 14.62 -5.49 15.14
CA VAL A 230 14.57 -4.06 14.78
C VAL A 230 13.34 -3.80 13.92
N GLY A 231 13.11 -4.62 12.89
CA GLY A 231 12.01 -4.39 11.98
C GLY A 231 10.62 -4.57 12.62
N THR A 232 10.43 -5.47 13.60
CA THR A 232 9.14 -5.52 14.35
C THR A 232 8.86 -4.24 15.14
N LEU A 233 9.88 -3.58 15.68
CA LEU A 233 9.72 -2.26 16.33
C LEU A 233 9.37 -1.19 15.29
N THR A 234 10.07 -1.19 14.15
CA THR A 234 9.81 -0.26 13.05
C THR A 234 8.40 -0.42 12.49
N LEU A 235 7.96 -1.64 12.18
CA LEU A 235 6.60 -1.97 11.74
C LEU A 235 5.57 -1.41 12.72
N CYS A 236 5.66 -1.79 14.01
CA CYS A 236 4.68 -1.36 15.01
C CYS A 236 4.60 0.17 15.17
N LEU A 237 5.74 0.88 15.02
CA LEU A 237 5.77 2.33 15.09
C LEU A 237 5.11 2.98 13.86
N HIS A 238 5.35 2.44 12.67
CA HIS A 238 4.73 2.92 11.44
C HIS A 238 3.21 2.65 11.42
N ASP A 239 2.78 1.46 11.84
CA ASP A 239 1.35 1.11 11.89
C ASP A 239 0.58 2.04 12.82
N ALA A 240 1.20 2.48 13.93
CA ALA A 240 0.60 3.45 14.85
C ALA A 240 0.30 4.79 14.16
N ALA A 241 1.19 5.25 13.27
CA ALA A 241 1.01 6.47 12.51
C ALA A 241 -0.05 6.29 11.42
N ASP A 242 -0.05 5.14 10.75
CA ASP A 242 -0.99 4.83 9.65
C ASP A 242 -2.44 4.75 10.15
N VAL A 243 -2.68 4.26 11.37
CA VAL A 243 -4.02 4.32 12.01
C VAL A 243 -4.54 5.74 12.15
N VAL A 244 -3.68 6.73 12.41
CA VAL A 244 -4.07 8.14 12.57
C VAL A 244 -4.22 8.85 11.22
N LEU A 245 -3.52 8.38 10.19
CA LEU A 245 -3.57 8.96 8.85
C LEU A 245 -4.82 8.58 8.06
N GLU A 246 -5.39 7.40 8.32
CA GLU A 246 -6.62 6.89 7.68
C GLU A 246 -7.92 7.38 8.36
#